data_AF-A0A8D2LMZ7-F1
#
_entry.id   AF-A0A8D2LMZ7-F1
#
_cell.length_a   1.000
_cell.length_b   1.000
_cell.length_c   1.000
_cell.angle_alpha   90.00
_cell.angle_beta   90.00
_cell.angle_gamma   90.00
#
_symmetry.space_group_name_H-M   'P 1'
#
loop_
_entity.id
_entity.type
_entity.pdbx_description
1 polymer ?
#
loop_
_entity_poly.entity_id
_entity_poly.type
_entity_poly.pdbx_seq_one_letter_code
_entity_poly.pdbx_strand_id
1 'polypeptide(L)'
;MQLNYSNPQHPLSSPETKTRKPRLHMLCLSPLGTRSRQLFIPRLLKIYLFRWEICLSEKQMLVVFLSSLCVSCRMQCPRAGNFECSVTKLKFEMRSGGTLTYMYSSWDQHLGKAEMQDWMAAGPLFNIQADASGKVATIHLPLFICLKGRKTDISQIKIAHFLDVGMTVEEPTRMSPFHVVLENPTFSFLGVLCKSMYRLFHFFPIHSVVQLYQSSRTASLHLYVIPNDSSLIQAIKDEEEKHHSMLVQKRPQTDEPLYFGSHYVVRSSTDLKINPEELEFSYQNPGQLQSFVEICVGKEGRIELSLRKKENLCSVWDAWLEPGIYSQMEYFLLADTRQLCKEELKSF
;
A
#
# COMPACT_ATOMS: atom_id res chain seq x y z
N MET A 1 52.68 19.20 -0.23
CA MET A 1 52.78 20.67 -0.10
C MET A 1 51.77 21.11 0.93
N GLN A 2 52.22 21.98 1.81
CA GLN A 2 51.63 22.36 3.08
C GLN A 2 50.97 23.75 2.94
N LEU A 3 49.94 24.02 3.75
CA LEU A 3 49.47 25.35 4.24
C LEU A 3 48.41 26.07 3.37
N ASN A 4 47.43 26.83 3.89
CA ASN A 4 47.15 27.26 5.27
C ASN A 4 45.69 27.76 5.41
N TYR A 5 45.21 27.73 6.66
CA TYR A 5 44.03 28.45 7.16
C TYR A 5 44.22 29.98 7.11
N SER A 6 43.14 30.74 6.85
CA SER A 6 42.92 32.11 7.33
C SER A 6 41.44 32.50 7.17
N ASN A 7 40.76 32.74 8.30
CA ASN A 7 39.58 33.59 8.41
C ASN A 7 40.00 34.76 9.31
N PRO A 8 39.52 36.00 9.09
CA PRO A 8 38.44 36.44 9.95
C PRO A 8 37.48 37.47 9.30
N GLN A 9 36.17 37.33 9.57
CA GLN A 9 35.34 38.28 10.32
C GLN A 9 33.85 38.17 9.92
N HIS A 10 33.01 37.90 10.92
CA HIS A 10 31.55 38.00 10.90
C HIS A 10 31.09 39.45 10.70
N PRO A 11 29.86 39.67 10.19
CA PRO A 11 28.80 39.98 11.15
C PRO A 11 27.44 39.30 10.88
N LEU A 12 26.76 39.03 11.99
CA LEU A 12 25.29 39.00 12.19
C LEU A 12 24.49 37.85 11.56
N SER A 13 24.35 36.83 12.39
CA SER A 13 23.33 35.78 12.41
C SER A 13 21.89 36.28 12.16
N SER A 14 21.24 35.76 11.12
CA SER A 14 19.80 35.55 11.08
C SER A 14 19.48 34.13 11.60
N PRO A 15 18.39 33.91 12.33
CA PRO A 15 18.13 32.60 12.91
C PRO A 15 17.71 31.61 11.82
N GLU A 16 18.55 30.59 11.59
CA GLU A 16 18.16 29.38 10.89
C GLU A 16 16.98 28.73 11.64
N THR A 17 15.78 28.87 11.07
CA THR A 17 14.62 28.09 11.48
C THR A 17 14.89 26.62 11.14
N LYS A 18 15.46 25.89 12.09
CA LYS A 18 15.48 24.42 12.08
C LYS A 18 14.05 23.93 11.95
N THR A 19 13.64 23.59 10.73
CA THR A 19 12.41 22.84 10.47
C THR A 19 12.60 21.43 11.02
N ARG A 20 12.30 21.26 12.32
CA ARG A 20 12.10 19.95 12.93
C ARG A 20 11.05 19.20 12.11
N LYS A 21 11.46 18.13 11.41
CA LYS A 21 10.52 17.09 10.96
C LYS A 21 9.86 16.50 12.20
N PRO A 22 8.53 16.59 12.38
CA PRO A 22 7.90 15.90 13.49
C PRO A 22 7.93 14.39 13.22
N ARG A 23 8.59 13.64 14.10
CA ARG A 23 8.38 12.19 14.25
C ARG A 23 7.14 12.02 15.13
N LEU A 24 6.11 11.34 14.63
CA LEU A 24 4.96 10.96 15.43
C LEU A 24 5.16 9.56 16.04
N HIS A 25 4.86 9.45 17.34
CA HIS A 25 4.59 8.21 18.04
C HIS A 25 3.07 8.10 18.27
N MET A 26 2.54 6.88 18.12
CA MET A 26 1.11 6.57 18.14
C MET A 26 0.72 5.97 19.50
N LEU A 27 -0.28 6.55 20.17
CA LEU A 27 -0.90 6.02 21.39
C LEU A 27 -2.42 6.27 21.31
N CYS A 28 -3.23 5.25 21.59
CA CYS A 28 -4.69 5.24 21.40
C CYS A 28 -5.45 5.29 22.72
N LEU A 29 -6.46 6.18 22.82
CA LEU A 29 -7.59 6.12 23.78
C LEU A 29 -8.86 6.75 23.16
N SER A 30 -10.05 6.28 23.56
CA SER A 30 -11.38 6.65 23.03
C SER A 30 -12.20 7.52 24.01
N PRO A 31 -13.20 8.30 23.52
CA PRO A 31 -14.48 8.33 24.23
C PRO A 31 -15.75 8.39 23.34
N LEU A 32 -16.83 7.82 23.89
CA LEU A 32 -18.21 7.76 23.40
C LEU A 32 -18.88 9.13 23.23
N GLY A 33 -19.85 9.20 22.31
CA GLY A 33 -21.02 10.08 22.52
C GLY A 33 -21.92 10.31 21.31
N THR A 34 -23.08 9.65 21.28
CA THR A 34 -24.32 10.29 20.82
C THR A 34 -25.50 9.85 21.68
N ARG A 35 -26.27 10.83 22.17
CA ARG A 35 -27.52 10.64 22.91
C ARG A 35 -28.64 10.23 21.96
N SER A 36 -29.34 9.14 22.24
CA SER A 36 -30.80 9.11 22.17
C SER A 36 -31.39 8.02 23.08
N ARG A 37 -32.61 8.33 23.52
CA ARG A 37 -33.48 7.81 24.59
C ARG A 37 -33.47 6.29 24.87
N GLN A 38 -33.61 6.00 26.16
CA GLN A 38 -33.86 4.69 26.77
C GLN A 38 -35.05 3.95 26.11
N LEU A 39 -34.78 2.73 25.63
CA LEU A 39 -35.75 1.65 25.53
C LEU A 39 -35.01 0.34 25.81
N PHE A 40 -35.47 -0.36 26.84
CA PHE A 40 -34.88 -1.53 27.46
C PHE A 40 -35.32 -2.78 26.69
N ILE A 41 -34.39 -3.52 26.08
CA ILE A 41 -34.64 -4.86 25.50
C ILE A 41 -33.44 -5.78 25.84
N PRO A 42 -33.65 -7.04 26.28
CA PRO A 42 -32.66 -7.83 27.02
C PRO A 42 -31.51 -8.36 26.18
N ARG A 43 -30.39 -8.62 26.88
CA ARG A 43 -29.13 -9.19 26.39
C ARG A 43 -29.35 -10.55 25.70
N LEU A 44 -29.04 -10.63 24.41
CA LEU A 44 -28.45 -11.76 23.65
C LEU A 44 -28.78 -11.57 22.16
N LEU A 45 -27.97 -10.75 21.45
CA LEU A 45 -27.66 -10.82 20.01
C LEU A 45 -27.03 -9.48 19.58
N LYS A 46 -25.71 -9.48 19.34
CA LYS A 46 -24.99 -8.67 18.33
C LYS A 46 -23.48 -8.89 18.49
N ILE A 47 -23.08 -10.09 18.08
CA ILE A 47 -21.72 -10.37 17.60
C ILE A 47 -21.70 -9.88 16.13
N TYR A 48 -20.57 -9.32 15.68
CA TYR A 48 -20.30 -8.74 14.34
C TYR A 48 -20.73 -7.27 14.10
N LEU A 49 -19.97 -6.28 14.57
CA LEU A 49 -19.89 -4.97 13.89
C LEU A 49 -18.51 -4.30 14.10
N PHE A 50 -17.77 -4.17 12.99
CA PHE A 50 -16.77 -3.16 12.62
C PHE A 50 -15.72 -2.70 13.65
N ARG A 51 -14.46 -2.99 13.36
CA ARG A 51 -13.27 -2.43 14.01
C ARG A 51 -12.89 -1.12 13.31
N TRP A 52 -12.92 -0.01 14.04
CA TRP A 52 -12.61 1.35 13.56
C TRP A 52 -11.24 1.80 14.08
N GLU A 53 -10.39 2.42 13.25
CA GLU A 53 -9.15 3.09 13.68
C GLU A 53 -9.26 4.59 13.38
N ILE A 54 -9.30 5.43 14.43
CA ILE A 54 -9.24 6.90 14.34
C ILE A 54 -7.86 7.34 14.86
N CYS A 55 -7.09 8.04 14.04
CA CYS A 55 -5.82 8.69 14.44
C CYS A 55 -6.08 10.14 14.86
N LEU A 56 -5.85 10.48 16.14
CA LEU A 56 -5.80 11.86 16.62
C LEU A 56 -4.34 12.25 16.89
N SER A 57 -3.88 13.33 16.27
CA SER A 57 -2.67 14.05 16.67
C SER A 57 -2.97 15.54 16.74
N GLU A 58 -2.51 16.19 17.80
CA GLU A 58 -2.95 17.49 18.31
C GLU A 58 -2.69 18.72 17.40
N LYS A 59 -2.34 18.56 16.12
CA LYS A 59 -2.25 19.69 15.16
C LYS A 59 -2.72 19.43 13.73
N GLN A 60 -3.25 18.26 13.38
CA GLN A 60 -3.73 17.98 12.01
C GLN A 60 -4.90 16.99 12.06
N MET A 61 -6.07 17.40 11.58
CA MET A 61 -7.26 16.53 11.52
C MET A 61 -7.17 15.63 10.28
N LEU A 62 -6.89 14.35 10.49
CA LEU A 62 -6.91 13.30 9.47
C LEU A 62 -8.18 12.46 9.72
N VAL A 63 -9.18 12.54 8.84
CA VAL A 63 -10.36 11.66 8.93
C VAL A 63 -10.30 10.68 7.76
N VAL A 64 -10.11 9.39 8.06
CA VAL A 64 -10.08 8.29 7.08
C VAL A 64 -11.36 7.49 7.28
N PHE A 65 -12.20 7.40 6.24
CA PHE A 65 -13.37 6.52 6.24
C PHE A 65 -12.98 5.21 5.57
N LEU A 66 -13.08 4.09 6.30
CA LEU A 66 -12.73 2.76 5.81
C LEU A 66 -14.01 1.97 5.52
N SER A 67 -14.25 1.66 4.24
CA SER A 67 -15.17 0.60 3.82
C SER A 67 -14.58 -0.12 2.60
N SER A 68 -14.84 -1.42 2.48
CA SER A 68 -14.15 -2.34 1.54
C SER A 68 -14.02 -1.75 0.13
N LEU A 69 -12.77 -1.59 -0.34
CA LEU A 69 -12.37 -0.91 -1.60
C LEU A 69 -12.84 0.57 -1.79
N CYS A 70 -13.80 1.05 -1.00
CA CYS A 70 -14.29 2.43 -0.98
C CYS A 70 -13.69 3.17 0.23
N VAL A 71 -12.38 3.41 0.16
CA VAL A 71 -11.70 4.30 1.12
C VAL A 71 -11.72 5.70 0.52
N SER A 72 -12.70 6.50 0.95
CA SER A 72 -12.67 7.95 0.70
C SER A 72 -11.84 8.61 1.79
N CYS A 73 -10.68 9.12 1.42
CA CYS A 73 -9.80 9.91 2.27
C CYS A 73 -10.18 11.39 2.16
N ARG A 74 -10.53 12.03 3.27
CA ARG A 74 -10.79 13.47 3.33
C ARG A 74 -9.75 14.18 4.20
N MET A 75 -8.93 15.00 3.57
CA MET A 75 -7.84 15.75 4.19
C MET A 75 -8.23 17.20 4.39
N GLN A 76 -8.33 17.64 5.64
CA GLN A 76 -8.51 19.04 5.99
C GLN A 76 -7.15 19.69 6.25
N CYS A 77 -6.76 20.62 5.39
CA CYS A 77 -5.48 21.31 5.46
C CYS A 77 -5.72 22.71 6.02
N PRO A 78 -5.26 23.03 7.25
CA PRO A 78 -5.57 24.31 7.89
C PRO A 78 -4.81 25.49 7.28
N ARG A 79 -3.73 25.23 6.55
CA ARG A 79 -2.85 26.24 5.95
C ARG A 79 -2.07 25.67 4.77
N ALA A 80 -1.33 26.54 4.09
CA ALA A 80 -0.35 26.16 3.09
C ALA A 80 0.70 25.18 3.66
N GLY A 81 1.16 24.24 2.84
CA GLY A 81 2.17 23.27 3.23
C GLY A 81 2.14 21.98 2.41
N ASN A 82 3.09 21.08 2.73
CA ASN A 82 3.21 19.77 2.11
C ASN A 82 2.55 18.71 3.00
N PHE A 83 1.76 17.84 2.37
CA PHE A 83 1.04 16.76 3.04
C PHE A 83 1.30 15.44 2.32
N GLU A 84 1.36 14.35 3.09
CA GLU A 84 1.55 12.99 2.59
C GLU A 84 0.62 12.06 3.35
N CYS A 85 -0.12 11.23 2.61
CA CYS A 85 -0.86 10.14 3.21
C CYS A 85 0.08 8.97 3.51
N SER A 86 0.16 8.56 4.78
CA SER A 86 0.99 7.41 5.19
C SER A 86 0.54 6.09 4.57
N VAL A 87 -0.74 5.95 4.23
CA VAL A 87 -1.35 4.74 3.66
C VAL A 87 -1.16 4.72 2.15
N THR A 88 -1.70 5.72 1.43
CA THR A 88 -1.73 5.72 -0.04
C THR A 88 -0.43 6.21 -0.66
N LYS A 89 0.44 6.87 0.13
CA LYS A 89 1.65 7.57 -0.33
C LYS A 89 1.39 8.74 -1.27
N LEU A 90 0.13 9.12 -1.49
CA LEU A 90 -0.21 10.33 -2.22
C LEU A 90 0.32 11.54 -1.47
N LYS A 91 1.07 12.41 -2.16
CA LYS A 91 1.53 13.69 -1.60
C LYS A 91 0.97 14.84 -2.38
N PHE A 92 0.78 15.96 -1.71
CA PHE A 92 0.30 17.18 -2.34
C PHE A 92 0.77 18.40 -1.57
N GLU A 93 0.90 19.50 -2.29
CA GLU A 93 1.27 20.80 -1.75
C GLU A 93 0.07 21.73 -1.84
N MET A 94 -0.32 22.31 -0.71
CA MET A 94 -1.39 23.30 -0.61
C MET A 94 -0.81 24.72 -0.63
N ARG A 95 -1.37 25.61 -1.45
CA ARG A 95 -1.09 27.05 -1.48
C ARG A 95 -1.74 27.80 -0.32
N SER A 96 -2.87 27.29 0.18
CA SER A 96 -3.64 27.88 1.27
C SER A 96 -4.52 26.82 1.96
N GLY A 97 -5.22 27.20 3.02
CA GLY A 97 -6.13 26.28 3.72
C GLY A 97 -7.28 25.80 2.83
N GLY A 98 -7.60 24.50 2.89
CA GLY A 98 -8.59 23.87 2.02
C GLY A 98 -8.83 22.40 2.37
N THR A 99 -9.64 21.73 1.55
CA THR A 99 -9.96 20.31 1.72
C THR A 99 -9.65 19.56 0.44
N LEU A 100 -8.86 18.49 0.55
CA LEU A 100 -8.63 17.53 -0.52
C LEU A 100 -9.36 16.22 -0.17
N THR A 101 -10.20 15.73 -1.06
CA THR A 101 -10.83 14.41 -0.95
C THR A 101 -10.33 13.53 -2.07
N TYR A 102 -10.00 12.28 -1.79
CA TYR A 102 -9.65 11.34 -2.84
C TYR A 102 -10.00 9.90 -2.46
N MET A 103 -10.08 9.03 -3.46
CA MET A 103 -10.24 7.59 -3.29
C MET A 103 -9.52 6.84 -4.41
N TYR A 104 -9.22 5.56 -4.19
CA TYR A 104 -8.77 4.71 -5.29
C TYR A 104 -9.86 4.54 -6.33
N SER A 105 -9.44 4.35 -7.57
CA SER A 105 -10.27 3.89 -8.68
C SER A 105 -9.54 2.76 -9.40
N SER A 106 -10.20 2.11 -10.35
CA SER A 106 -9.67 0.95 -11.05
C SER A 106 -9.41 1.27 -12.51
N TRP A 107 -8.24 0.87 -13.03
CA TRP A 107 -7.87 1.18 -14.41
C TRP A 107 -8.79 0.50 -15.42
N ASP A 108 -9.27 -0.71 -15.15
CA ASP A 108 -10.19 -1.45 -16.02
C ASP A 108 -11.58 -0.83 -16.18
N GLN A 109 -11.97 0.09 -15.28
CA GLN A 109 -13.22 0.84 -15.40
C GLN A 109 -13.11 2.00 -16.39
N HIS A 110 -11.90 2.51 -16.63
CA HIS A 110 -11.67 3.75 -17.39
C HIS A 110 -10.83 3.55 -18.65
N LEU A 111 -9.91 2.58 -18.64
CA LEU A 111 -9.01 2.29 -19.74
C LEU A 111 -9.60 1.20 -20.63
N GLY A 112 -9.92 1.53 -21.88
CA GLY A 112 -10.49 0.58 -22.83
C GLY A 112 -9.51 -0.53 -23.21
N LYS A 113 -10.01 -1.67 -23.72
CA LYS A 113 -9.16 -2.80 -24.15
C LYS A 113 -8.09 -2.42 -25.18
N ALA A 114 -8.42 -1.50 -26.10
CA ALA A 114 -7.48 -0.99 -27.09
C ALA A 114 -6.36 -0.16 -26.43
N GLU A 115 -6.71 0.72 -25.48
CA GLU A 115 -5.74 1.56 -24.77
C GLU A 115 -4.83 0.72 -23.86
N MET A 116 -5.32 -0.38 -23.29
CA MET A 116 -4.51 -1.35 -22.54
C MET A 116 -3.41 -2.03 -23.38
N GLN A 117 -3.54 -2.04 -24.72
CA GLN A 117 -2.48 -2.50 -25.62
C GLN A 117 -1.34 -1.48 -25.72
N ASP A 118 -1.66 -0.20 -25.59
CA ASP A 118 -0.70 0.91 -25.72
C ASP A 118 -0.13 1.36 -24.38
N TRP A 119 -0.86 1.15 -23.29
CA TRP A 119 -0.54 1.65 -21.96
C TRP A 119 -0.52 0.56 -20.90
N MET A 120 0.36 0.73 -19.92
CA MET A 120 0.38 -0.04 -18.69
C MET A 120 0.35 0.89 -17.49
N ALA A 121 -0.35 0.48 -16.44
CA ALA A 121 -0.32 1.18 -15.17
C ALA A 121 1.12 1.22 -14.62
N ALA A 122 1.49 2.37 -14.07
CA ALA A 122 2.75 2.61 -13.39
C ALA A 122 2.55 3.01 -11.91
N GLY A 123 1.30 3.10 -11.47
CA GLY A 123 0.88 3.39 -10.10
C GLY A 123 -0.64 3.31 -9.94
N PRO A 124 -1.15 3.53 -8.72
CA PRO A 124 -2.58 3.53 -8.44
C PRO A 124 -3.31 4.67 -9.17
N LEU A 125 -4.57 4.41 -9.55
CA LEU A 125 -5.49 5.42 -10.07
C LEU A 125 -6.27 6.04 -8.91
N PHE A 126 -6.38 7.38 -8.89
CA PHE A 126 -7.13 8.11 -7.88
C PHE A 126 -8.25 8.92 -8.51
N ASN A 127 -9.42 8.96 -7.89
CA ASN A 127 -10.36 10.05 -8.08
C ASN A 127 -10.00 11.14 -7.06
N ILE A 128 -9.53 12.29 -7.50
CA ILE A 128 -9.10 13.39 -6.62
C ILE A 128 -10.02 14.58 -6.82
N GLN A 129 -10.47 15.18 -5.73
CA GLN A 129 -11.29 16.39 -5.69
C GLN A 129 -10.74 17.35 -4.64
N ALA A 130 -10.85 18.67 -4.86
CA ALA A 130 -10.65 19.65 -3.80
C ALA A 130 -11.74 20.72 -3.83
N ASP A 131 -11.92 21.39 -2.69
CA ASP A 131 -12.86 22.51 -2.53
C ASP A 131 -12.57 23.67 -3.49
N ALA A 132 -11.30 23.90 -3.82
CA ALA A 132 -10.90 24.76 -4.93
C ALA A 132 -9.54 24.32 -5.51
N SER A 133 -9.50 24.01 -6.82
CA SER A 133 -8.28 23.56 -7.52
C SER A 133 -7.13 24.54 -7.46
N GLY A 134 -7.40 25.84 -7.49
CA GLY A 134 -6.39 26.88 -7.31
C GLY A 134 -5.66 26.85 -5.96
N LYS A 135 -6.12 26.05 -4.99
CA LYS A 135 -5.46 25.86 -3.70
C LYS A 135 -4.42 24.75 -3.69
N VAL A 136 -4.41 23.84 -4.67
CA VAL A 136 -3.41 22.78 -4.76
C VAL A 136 -2.32 23.22 -5.73
N ALA A 137 -1.09 23.34 -5.22
CA ALA A 137 0.07 23.70 -6.02
C ALA A 137 0.56 22.50 -6.83
N THR A 138 0.73 21.35 -6.17
CA THR A 138 1.28 20.14 -6.78
C THR A 138 0.62 18.88 -6.24
N ILE A 139 0.49 17.86 -7.08
CA ILE A 139 0.17 16.47 -6.69
C ILE A 139 1.36 15.59 -7.06
N HIS A 140 1.70 14.68 -6.15
CA HIS A 140 2.75 13.70 -6.33
C HIS A 140 2.08 12.33 -6.33
N LEU A 141 1.89 11.77 -7.52
CA LEU A 141 1.27 10.46 -7.71
C LEU A 141 2.31 9.36 -7.46
N PRO A 142 2.02 8.35 -6.61
CA PRO A 142 2.89 7.21 -6.41
C PRO A 142 3.24 6.47 -7.71
N LEU A 143 4.49 6.05 -7.81
CA LEU A 143 5.08 5.35 -8.95
C LEU A 143 5.80 4.10 -8.43
N PHE A 144 5.49 2.93 -9.01
CA PHE A 144 6.21 1.69 -8.70
C PHE A 144 7.32 1.35 -9.69
N ILE A 145 7.49 2.12 -10.78
CA ILE A 145 8.62 1.92 -11.70
C ILE A 145 9.91 2.39 -11.03
N CYS A 146 10.93 1.53 -11.03
CA CYS A 146 12.26 1.86 -10.55
C CYS A 146 13.01 2.70 -11.60
N LEU A 147 13.36 3.92 -11.21
CA LEU A 147 14.11 4.85 -12.08
C LEU A 147 15.64 4.72 -11.92
N LYS A 148 16.13 3.77 -11.10
CA LYS A 148 17.57 3.58 -10.88
C LYS A 148 18.18 2.70 -11.97
N GLY A 149 19.35 3.11 -12.48
CA GLY A 149 20.22 2.25 -13.30
C GLY A 149 19.94 2.24 -14.81
N ARG A 150 18.83 2.82 -15.26
CA ARG A 150 18.58 3.15 -16.68
C ARG A 150 18.21 4.63 -16.77
N LYS A 151 18.60 5.32 -17.84
CA LYS A 151 18.00 6.62 -18.19
C LYS A 151 16.56 6.35 -18.62
N THR A 152 15.67 6.07 -17.67
CA THR A 152 14.23 6.07 -17.93
C THR A 152 13.89 7.51 -18.28
N ASP A 153 13.69 7.75 -19.57
CA ASP A 153 13.34 9.07 -20.05
C ASP A 153 11.95 9.43 -19.51
N ILE A 154 11.80 10.64 -19.00
CA ILE A 154 10.54 11.21 -18.53
C ILE A 154 9.48 11.06 -19.62
N SER A 155 9.87 11.15 -20.90
CA SER A 155 8.99 10.98 -22.06
C SER A 155 8.24 9.64 -22.12
N GLN A 156 8.67 8.62 -21.38
CA GLN A 156 8.04 7.29 -21.38
C GLN A 156 6.93 7.15 -20.34
N ILE A 157 6.85 8.08 -19.38
CA ILE A 157 5.89 8.08 -18.29
C ILE A 157 4.92 9.25 -18.50
N LYS A 158 3.62 8.97 -18.45
CA LYS A 158 2.56 9.96 -18.58
C LYS A 158 1.67 9.98 -17.36
N ILE A 159 1.04 11.13 -17.13
CA ILE A 159 -0.07 11.26 -16.19
C ILE A 159 -1.35 11.18 -17.02
N ALA A 160 -2.20 10.21 -16.69
CA ALA A 160 -3.50 10.04 -17.32
C ALA A 160 -4.55 10.83 -16.57
N HIS A 161 -5.42 11.50 -17.33
CA HIS A 161 -6.60 12.19 -16.87
C HIS A 161 -7.81 11.53 -17.52
N PHE A 162 -8.71 10.94 -16.73
CA PHE A 162 -10.00 10.50 -17.25
C PHE A 162 -11.09 11.50 -16.86
N LEU A 163 -11.75 11.99 -17.89
CA LEU A 163 -12.91 12.89 -17.84
C LEU A 163 -14.07 12.21 -18.56
N ASP A 164 -15.27 12.77 -18.47
CA ASP A 164 -16.47 12.22 -19.13
C ASP A 164 -16.31 12.04 -20.66
N VAL A 165 -15.43 12.84 -21.27
CA VAL A 165 -15.15 12.83 -22.72
C VAL A 165 -14.07 11.82 -23.13
N GLY A 166 -13.42 11.15 -22.17
CA GLY A 166 -12.38 10.14 -22.41
C GLY A 166 -11.06 10.39 -21.69
N MET A 167 -10.04 9.63 -22.07
CA MET A 167 -8.68 9.74 -21.54
C MET A 167 -7.89 10.82 -22.27
N THR A 168 -7.21 11.66 -21.50
CA THR A 168 -6.13 12.53 -21.98
C THR A 168 -4.84 12.23 -21.21
N VAL A 169 -3.69 12.56 -21.78
CA VAL A 169 -2.38 12.31 -21.16
C VAL A 169 -1.55 13.60 -21.11
N GLU A 170 -0.86 13.80 -20.00
CA GLU A 170 0.04 14.94 -19.76
C GLU A 170 1.45 14.44 -19.40
N GLU A 171 2.47 15.22 -19.73
CA GLU A 171 3.83 14.98 -19.24
C GLU A 171 3.94 15.34 -17.75
N PRO A 172 4.60 14.52 -16.93
CA PRO A 172 4.89 14.93 -15.57
C PRO A 172 5.87 16.12 -15.57
N THR A 173 5.63 17.11 -14.72
CA THR A 173 6.51 18.28 -14.58
C THR A 173 7.89 17.90 -14.04
N ARG A 174 7.93 16.93 -13.13
CA ARG A 174 9.15 16.35 -12.57
C ARG A 174 8.89 14.93 -12.05
N MET A 175 9.96 14.17 -11.90
CA MET A 175 9.92 12.82 -11.31
C MET A 175 10.86 12.72 -10.11
N SER A 176 10.47 11.92 -9.14
CA SER A 176 11.29 11.45 -8.04
C SER A 176 11.31 9.92 -8.05
N PRO A 177 12.16 9.25 -7.24
CA PRO A 177 12.28 7.80 -7.28
C PRO A 177 10.97 7.02 -7.11
N PHE A 178 9.95 7.58 -6.46
CA PHE A 178 8.67 6.91 -6.16
C PHE A 178 7.44 7.75 -6.49
N HIS A 179 7.61 8.90 -7.13
CA HIS A 179 6.49 9.81 -7.44
C HIS A 179 6.71 10.53 -8.75
N VAL A 180 5.64 10.71 -9.52
CA VAL A 180 5.56 11.70 -10.59
C VAL A 180 4.81 12.92 -10.09
N VAL A 181 5.19 14.11 -10.55
CA VAL A 181 4.61 15.36 -10.07
C VAL A 181 3.85 16.06 -11.17
N LEU A 182 2.63 16.47 -10.83
CA LEU A 182 1.76 17.34 -11.62
C LEU A 182 1.64 18.69 -10.91
N GLU A 183 1.99 19.79 -11.58
CA GLU A 183 1.82 21.15 -11.06
C GLU A 183 0.50 21.75 -11.54
N ASN A 184 -0.15 22.54 -10.69
CA ASN A 184 -1.45 23.18 -10.94
C ASN A 184 -2.49 22.19 -11.51
N PRO A 185 -2.75 21.07 -10.81
CA PRO A 185 -3.54 19.98 -11.35
C PRO A 185 -4.97 20.41 -11.65
N THR A 186 -5.49 19.94 -12.78
CA THR A 186 -6.92 19.80 -12.98
C THR A 186 -7.38 18.50 -12.32
N PHE A 187 -8.47 18.57 -11.56
CA PHE A 187 -8.97 17.40 -10.86
C PHE A 187 -9.83 16.53 -11.77
N SER A 188 -9.45 15.26 -11.82
CA SER A 188 -10.07 14.21 -12.59
C SER A 188 -9.74 12.87 -11.91
N PHE A 189 -10.04 11.75 -12.58
CA PHE A 189 -9.32 10.53 -12.26
C PHE A 189 -7.87 10.70 -12.76
N LEU A 190 -6.91 10.54 -11.85
CA LEU A 190 -5.49 10.79 -12.06
C LEU A 190 -4.69 9.54 -11.73
N GLY A 191 -3.85 9.11 -12.67
CA GLY A 191 -2.99 7.95 -12.49
C GLY A 191 -1.78 8.01 -13.39
N VAL A 192 -0.79 7.16 -13.12
CA VAL A 192 0.46 7.14 -13.89
C VAL A 192 0.44 5.99 -14.88
N LEU A 193 0.75 6.27 -16.14
CA LEU A 193 0.88 5.29 -17.22
C LEU A 193 2.29 5.29 -17.80
N CYS A 194 2.67 4.18 -18.41
CA CYS A 194 3.77 4.15 -19.36
C CYS A 194 3.43 3.25 -20.54
N LYS A 195 4.20 3.33 -21.63
CA LYS A 195 3.88 2.59 -22.86
C LYS A 195 4.01 1.07 -22.65
N SER A 196 2.99 0.33 -23.08
CA SER A 196 2.85 -1.13 -22.94
C SER A 196 3.90 -1.93 -23.74
N MET A 197 4.42 -1.38 -24.84
CA MET A 197 5.57 -1.99 -25.57
C MET A 197 6.73 -2.31 -24.61
N TYR A 198 6.93 -1.50 -23.56
CA TYR A 198 8.00 -1.74 -22.60
C TYR A 198 7.74 -2.90 -21.62
N ARG A 199 6.47 -3.33 -21.46
CA ARG A 199 6.09 -4.55 -20.75
C ARG A 199 6.56 -5.79 -21.50
N LEU A 200 6.31 -5.84 -22.82
CA LEU A 200 6.63 -6.99 -23.68
C LEU A 200 8.12 -7.34 -23.73
N PHE A 201 8.96 -6.35 -23.52
CA PHE A 201 10.42 -6.49 -23.59
C PHE A 201 11.11 -6.39 -22.22
N HIS A 202 10.37 -6.51 -21.12
CA HIS A 202 10.91 -6.48 -19.75
C HIS A 202 11.80 -5.24 -19.49
N PHE A 203 11.44 -4.09 -20.05
CA PHE A 203 12.32 -2.92 -20.03
C PHE A 203 12.29 -2.16 -18.70
N PHE A 204 11.17 -2.19 -17.98
CA PHE A 204 11.03 -1.43 -16.74
C PHE A 204 11.25 -2.32 -15.50
N PRO A 205 12.28 -2.02 -14.68
CA PRO A 205 12.38 -2.58 -13.35
C PRO A 205 11.26 -2.00 -12.47
N ILE A 206 10.63 -2.85 -11.66
CA ILE A 206 9.47 -2.54 -10.82
C ILE A 206 9.89 -2.70 -9.36
N HIS A 207 9.65 -1.67 -8.55
CA HIS A 207 9.68 -1.80 -7.10
C HIS A 207 8.54 -2.72 -6.69
N SER A 208 8.89 -3.87 -6.11
CA SER A 208 7.92 -4.92 -5.77
C SER A 208 7.90 -5.19 -4.28
N VAL A 209 6.78 -5.75 -3.83
CA VAL A 209 6.61 -6.23 -2.48
C VAL A 209 6.11 -7.68 -2.46
N VAL A 210 6.57 -8.42 -1.45
CA VAL A 210 6.11 -9.75 -1.10
C VAL A 210 5.21 -9.62 0.13
N GLN A 211 3.98 -10.11 0.03
CA GLN A 211 3.06 -10.24 1.17
C GLN A 211 2.87 -11.73 1.48
N LEU A 212 2.92 -12.08 2.75
CA LEU A 212 2.76 -13.46 3.20
C LEU A 212 1.60 -13.53 4.18
N TYR A 213 0.53 -14.22 3.80
CA TYR A 213 -0.63 -14.45 4.66
C TYR A 213 -0.67 -15.91 5.10
N GLN A 214 -1.14 -16.13 6.32
CA GLN A 214 -1.43 -17.46 6.83
C GLN A 214 -2.94 -17.68 6.81
N SER A 215 -3.38 -18.69 6.06
CA SER A 215 -4.76 -19.12 6.05
C SER A 215 -5.07 -19.90 7.34
N SER A 216 -6.08 -19.45 8.07
CA SER A 216 -6.59 -20.16 9.24
C SER A 216 -7.37 -21.42 8.88
N ARG A 217 -7.79 -21.57 7.62
CA ARG A 217 -8.68 -22.64 7.15
C ARG A 217 -7.92 -23.85 6.61
N THR A 218 -6.81 -23.61 5.93
CA THR A 218 -6.09 -24.64 5.13
C THR A 218 -4.71 -24.97 5.68
N ALA A 219 -4.28 -24.31 6.77
CA ALA A 219 -2.90 -24.41 7.29
C ALA A 219 -1.85 -24.21 6.17
N SER A 220 -2.15 -23.32 5.23
CA SER A 220 -1.26 -22.93 4.14
C SER A 220 -0.89 -21.45 4.27
N LEU A 221 0.23 -21.11 3.63
CA LEU A 221 0.63 -19.73 3.42
C LEU A 221 0.24 -19.30 2.01
N HIS A 222 -0.25 -18.08 1.87
CA HIS A 222 -0.44 -17.43 0.59
C HIS A 222 0.66 -16.38 0.43
N LEU A 223 1.54 -16.60 -0.55
CA LEU A 223 2.61 -15.66 -0.90
C LEU A 223 2.21 -14.89 -2.15
N TYR A 224 2.03 -13.59 -2.00
CA TYR A 224 1.77 -12.66 -3.09
C TYR A 224 3.04 -11.93 -3.48
N VAL A 225 3.26 -11.75 -4.78
CA VAL A 225 4.32 -10.89 -5.33
C VAL A 225 3.64 -9.84 -6.19
N ILE A 226 3.63 -8.59 -5.72
CA ILE A 226 2.93 -7.49 -6.39
C ILE A 226 3.85 -6.28 -6.55
N PRO A 227 3.56 -5.36 -7.47
CA PRO A 227 4.17 -4.04 -7.47
C PRO A 227 3.97 -3.36 -6.12
N ASN A 228 4.85 -2.43 -5.77
CA ASN A 228 4.74 -1.57 -4.59
C ASN A 228 3.61 -0.53 -4.80
N ASP A 229 2.39 -1.03 -4.91
CA ASP A 229 1.15 -0.30 -5.12
C ASP A 229 0.29 -0.47 -3.87
N SER A 230 0.03 0.65 -3.19
CA SER A 230 -0.77 0.70 -1.96
C SER A 230 -2.23 0.29 -2.17
N SER A 231 -2.77 0.39 -3.40
CA SER A 231 -4.10 -0.09 -3.72
C SER A 231 -4.17 -1.63 -3.77
N LEU A 232 -3.14 -2.29 -4.32
CA LEU A 232 -3.05 -3.75 -4.36
C LEU A 232 -2.81 -4.34 -2.97
N ILE A 233 -1.90 -3.72 -2.19
CA ILE A 233 -1.65 -4.12 -0.80
C ILE A 233 -2.95 -4.08 0.01
N GLN A 234 -3.75 -3.02 -0.15
CA GLN A 234 -5.03 -2.88 0.53
C GLN A 234 -6.06 -3.91 0.04
N ALA A 235 -6.16 -4.13 -1.28
CA ALA A 235 -7.10 -5.11 -1.85
C ALA A 235 -6.81 -6.54 -1.38
N ILE A 236 -5.54 -6.96 -1.35
CA ILE A 236 -5.13 -8.27 -0.82
C ILE A 236 -5.47 -8.37 0.66
N LYS A 237 -5.15 -7.33 1.44
CA LYS A 237 -5.47 -7.30 2.87
C LYS A 237 -6.98 -7.46 3.10
N ASP A 238 -7.81 -6.68 2.40
CA ASP A 238 -9.26 -6.76 2.52
C ASP A 238 -9.77 -8.16 2.15
N GLU A 239 -9.20 -8.79 1.11
CA GLU A 239 -9.61 -10.12 0.66
C GLU A 239 -9.18 -11.25 1.62
N GLU A 240 -7.98 -11.17 2.15
CA GLU A 240 -7.45 -12.14 3.12
C GLU A 240 -8.15 -12.02 4.48
N GLU A 241 -8.51 -10.81 4.90
CA GLU A 241 -9.30 -10.58 6.12
C GLU A 241 -10.71 -11.19 6.01
N LYS A 242 -11.35 -11.14 4.84
CA LYS A 242 -12.65 -11.83 4.60
C LYS A 242 -12.54 -13.35 4.79
N HIS A 243 -11.37 -13.91 4.51
CA HIS A 243 -11.11 -15.34 4.62
C HIS A 243 -10.49 -15.76 5.97
N HIS A 244 -10.43 -14.82 6.93
CA HIS A 244 -9.83 -15.02 8.25
C HIS A 244 -8.34 -15.41 8.19
N SER A 245 -7.63 -14.97 7.16
CA SER A 245 -6.18 -15.12 7.08
C SER A 245 -5.49 -13.98 7.82
N MET A 246 -4.26 -14.23 8.28
CA MET A 246 -3.47 -13.25 9.01
C MET A 246 -2.18 -12.89 8.29
N LEU A 247 -1.83 -11.62 8.25
CA LEU A 247 -0.56 -11.16 7.70
C LEU A 247 0.62 -11.62 8.57
N VAL A 248 1.52 -12.39 7.98
CA VAL A 248 2.80 -12.79 8.58
C VAL A 248 3.81 -11.68 8.36
N GLN A 249 4.20 -11.01 9.45
CA GLN A 249 5.13 -9.88 9.39
C GLN A 249 6.52 -10.32 8.94
N LYS A 250 6.91 -9.94 7.73
CA LYS A 250 8.25 -10.12 7.14
C LYS A 250 8.68 -8.86 6.41
N ARG A 251 9.95 -8.79 6.01
CA ARG A 251 10.43 -7.71 5.14
C ARG A 251 9.57 -7.74 3.87
N PRO A 252 8.80 -6.69 3.54
CA PRO A 252 7.94 -6.75 2.37
C PRO A 252 8.71 -6.47 1.08
N GLN A 253 9.84 -5.77 1.13
CA GLN A 253 10.57 -5.37 -0.08
C GLN A 253 11.46 -6.49 -0.61
N THR A 254 11.47 -6.67 -1.93
CA THR A 254 12.48 -7.47 -2.62
C THR A 254 13.84 -6.77 -2.56
N ASP A 255 14.92 -7.55 -2.59
CA ASP A 255 16.29 -7.02 -2.53
C ASP A 255 16.66 -6.29 -3.83
N GLU A 256 16.00 -6.62 -4.94
CA GLU A 256 16.13 -5.96 -6.23
C GLU A 256 14.77 -5.76 -6.93
N PRO A 257 14.66 -4.82 -7.87
CA PRO A 257 13.46 -4.65 -8.68
C PRO A 257 13.15 -5.88 -9.54
N LEU A 258 11.86 -6.16 -9.73
CA LEU A 258 11.37 -7.26 -10.58
C LEU A 258 10.92 -6.74 -11.94
N TYR A 259 10.61 -7.63 -12.87
CA TYR A 259 10.21 -7.29 -14.24
C TYR A 259 8.90 -7.97 -14.60
N PHE A 260 7.93 -7.20 -15.11
CA PHE A 260 6.66 -7.77 -15.57
C PHE A 260 6.87 -8.75 -16.72
N GLY A 261 6.16 -9.88 -16.71
CA GLY A 261 6.31 -10.98 -17.66
C GLY A 261 7.39 -12.01 -17.26
N SER A 262 8.29 -11.65 -16.34
CA SER A 262 9.27 -12.59 -15.82
C SER A 262 8.63 -13.54 -14.82
N HIS A 263 9.17 -14.75 -14.76
CA HIS A 263 8.65 -15.82 -13.93
C HIS A 263 9.56 -16.11 -12.73
N TYR A 264 8.93 -16.38 -11.59
CA TYR A 264 9.57 -16.60 -10.30
C TYR A 264 9.10 -17.91 -9.69
N VAL A 265 9.96 -18.50 -8.87
CA VAL A 265 9.69 -19.76 -8.17
C VAL A 265 9.93 -19.56 -6.69
N VAL A 266 9.07 -20.14 -5.86
CA VAL A 266 9.27 -20.18 -4.41
C VAL A 266 10.00 -21.47 -4.07
N ARG A 267 11.07 -21.38 -3.27
CA ARG A 267 11.81 -22.53 -2.74
C ARG A 267 11.74 -22.55 -1.23
N SER A 268 11.68 -23.75 -0.67
CA SER A 268 11.70 -24.01 0.76
C SER A 268 12.96 -24.80 1.14
N SER A 269 13.46 -24.62 2.37
CA SER A 269 14.49 -25.49 2.97
C SER A 269 13.99 -26.90 3.27
N THR A 270 12.66 -27.07 3.37
CA THR A 270 11.97 -28.34 3.59
C THR A 270 11.16 -28.74 2.36
N ASP A 271 10.87 -30.03 2.22
CA ASP A 271 10.03 -30.55 1.13
C ASP A 271 8.56 -30.22 1.39
N LEU A 272 8.12 -29.05 0.89
CA LEU A 272 6.75 -28.55 1.03
C LEU A 272 6.02 -28.61 -0.31
N LYS A 273 4.72 -28.88 -0.25
CA LYS A 273 3.85 -28.76 -1.42
C LYS A 273 3.62 -27.28 -1.72
N ILE A 274 4.08 -26.83 -2.88
CA ILE A 274 3.98 -25.45 -3.37
C ILE A 274 3.16 -25.44 -4.66
N ASN A 275 2.16 -24.58 -4.76
CA ASN A 275 1.31 -24.46 -5.94
C ASN A 275 0.88 -22.99 -6.20
N PRO A 276 1.00 -22.46 -7.43
CA PRO A 276 1.68 -23.08 -8.58
C PRO A 276 3.19 -23.20 -8.36
N GLU A 277 3.84 -24.07 -9.14
CA GLU A 277 5.31 -24.23 -9.13
C GLU A 277 6.04 -22.96 -9.63
N GLU A 278 5.34 -22.16 -10.43
CA GLU A 278 5.85 -20.98 -11.09
C GLU A 278 4.81 -19.85 -11.04
N LEU A 279 5.29 -18.64 -10.79
CA LEU A 279 4.49 -17.42 -10.71
C LEU A 279 5.00 -16.40 -11.73
N GLU A 280 4.16 -16.02 -12.69
CA GLU A 280 4.43 -14.86 -13.54
C GLU A 280 4.19 -13.57 -12.75
N PHE A 281 5.18 -12.68 -12.72
CA PHE A 281 5.00 -11.35 -12.12
C PHE A 281 4.30 -10.42 -13.11
N SER A 282 3.08 -9.98 -12.79
CA SER A 282 2.28 -9.09 -13.63
C SER A 282 1.47 -8.10 -12.78
N TYR A 283 0.88 -7.10 -13.43
CA TYR A 283 -0.05 -6.18 -12.77
C TYR A 283 -1.48 -6.66 -12.98
N GLN A 284 -2.21 -6.89 -11.88
CA GLN A 284 -3.64 -7.20 -11.86
C GLN A 284 -4.36 -6.05 -11.16
N ASN A 285 -5.53 -5.64 -11.66
CA ASN A 285 -6.25 -4.52 -11.05
C ASN A 285 -6.70 -4.87 -9.62
N PRO A 286 -6.81 -3.89 -8.70
CA PRO A 286 -7.23 -4.14 -7.32
C PRO A 286 -8.60 -4.84 -7.19
N GLY A 287 -9.50 -4.68 -8.16
CA GLY A 287 -10.80 -5.37 -8.19
C GLY A 287 -10.76 -6.83 -8.65
N GLN A 288 -9.60 -7.31 -9.14
CA GLN A 288 -9.41 -8.68 -9.61
C GLN A 288 -8.76 -9.54 -8.52
N LEU A 289 -9.02 -10.84 -8.54
CA LEU A 289 -8.36 -11.79 -7.65
C LEU A 289 -6.86 -11.79 -7.94
N GLN A 290 -6.06 -11.42 -6.94
CA GLN A 290 -4.61 -11.38 -7.07
C GLN A 290 -4.04 -12.81 -7.05
N SER A 291 -3.13 -13.10 -7.97
CA SER A 291 -2.42 -14.38 -8.00
C SER A 291 -1.47 -14.53 -6.81
N PHE A 292 -1.48 -15.71 -6.19
CA PHE A 292 -0.58 -16.06 -5.09
C PHE A 292 -0.05 -17.49 -5.26
N VAL A 293 1.04 -17.77 -4.55
CA VAL A 293 1.57 -19.10 -4.36
C VAL A 293 1.09 -19.64 -3.03
N GLU A 294 0.35 -20.75 -3.07
CA GLU A 294 -0.03 -21.52 -1.90
C GLU A 294 1.11 -22.44 -1.48
N ILE A 295 1.48 -22.39 -0.21
CA ILE A 295 2.54 -23.20 0.38
C ILE A 295 1.92 -23.97 1.55
N CYS A 296 1.77 -25.29 1.40
CA CYS A 296 1.28 -26.13 2.49
C CYS A 296 2.39 -26.28 3.54
N VAL A 297 2.14 -25.81 4.76
CA VAL A 297 3.14 -25.83 5.84
C VAL A 297 2.79 -26.88 6.89
N GLY A 298 3.81 -27.64 7.32
CA GLY A 298 3.69 -28.55 8.45
C GLY A 298 3.72 -27.81 9.80
N LYS A 299 3.40 -28.51 10.88
CA LYS A 299 3.39 -27.95 12.25
C LYS A 299 4.79 -27.84 12.88
N GLU A 300 5.81 -28.49 12.31
CA GLU A 300 7.12 -28.65 12.94
C GLU A 300 8.26 -28.11 12.08
N GLY A 301 9.29 -27.58 12.75
CA GLY A 301 10.51 -27.12 12.12
C GLY A 301 10.47 -25.67 11.65
N ARG A 302 11.66 -25.07 11.59
CA ARG A 302 11.89 -23.75 10.99
C ARG A 302 11.87 -23.90 9.48
N ILE A 303 11.07 -23.08 8.81
CA ILE A 303 10.93 -23.10 7.34
C ILE A 303 11.63 -21.86 6.80
N GLU A 304 12.57 -22.04 5.89
CA GLU A 304 13.19 -20.94 5.14
C GLU A 304 12.61 -20.91 3.74
N LEU A 305 12.00 -19.78 3.38
CA LEU A 305 11.41 -19.51 2.08
C LEU A 305 12.29 -18.54 1.31
N SER A 306 12.44 -18.77 0.02
CA SER A 306 13.12 -17.86 -0.90
C SER A 306 12.31 -17.70 -2.18
N LEU A 307 12.11 -16.46 -2.62
CA LEU A 307 11.58 -16.15 -3.94
C LEU A 307 12.77 -16.01 -4.88
N ARG A 308 12.77 -16.76 -5.98
CA ARG A 308 13.90 -16.81 -6.90
C ARG A 308 13.45 -16.56 -8.33
N LYS A 309 14.32 -15.95 -9.14
CA LYS A 309 14.12 -15.88 -10.59
C LYS A 309 14.19 -17.27 -11.19
N LYS A 310 13.26 -17.64 -12.06
CA LYS A 310 13.28 -18.95 -12.70
C LYS A 310 14.54 -19.19 -13.55
N GLU A 311 14.99 -18.16 -14.26
CA GLU A 311 16.06 -18.26 -15.26
C GLU A 311 17.42 -18.65 -14.66
N ASN A 312 17.77 -18.08 -13.50
CA ASN A 312 19.11 -18.23 -12.91
C ASN A 312 19.08 -18.67 -11.44
N LEU A 313 17.89 -18.84 -10.85
CA LEU A 313 17.68 -19.24 -9.45
C LEU A 313 18.32 -18.31 -8.41
N CYS A 314 18.67 -17.08 -8.78
CA CYS A 314 19.09 -16.05 -7.84
C CYS A 314 17.92 -15.66 -6.93
N SER A 315 18.18 -15.56 -5.62
CA SER A 315 17.19 -15.08 -4.66
C SER A 315 16.98 -13.58 -4.81
N VAL A 316 15.72 -13.17 -4.78
CA VAL A 316 15.30 -11.77 -4.78
C VAL A 316 14.59 -11.38 -3.49
N TRP A 317 14.32 -12.36 -2.64
CA TRP A 317 13.70 -12.19 -1.33
C TRP A 317 13.83 -13.48 -0.53
N ASP A 318 14.23 -13.36 0.73
CA ASP A 318 14.34 -14.48 1.67
C ASP A 318 13.60 -14.18 2.97
N ALA A 319 12.98 -15.20 3.55
CA ALA A 319 12.38 -15.13 4.87
C ALA A 319 12.44 -16.49 5.57
N TRP A 320 12.54 -16.46 6.90
CA TRP A 320 12.37 -17.66 7.72
C TRP A 320 11.14 -17.55 8.60
N LEU A 321 10.54 -18.69 8.92
CA LEU A 321 9.34 -18.82 9.71
C LEU A 321 9.64 -19.75 10.89
N GLU A 322 9.40 -19.26 12.10
CA GLU A 322 9.64 -20.02 13.31
C GLU A 322 8.49 -21.00 13.60
N PRO A 323 8.78 -22.16 14.21
CA PRO A 323 7.76 -23.06 14.72
C PRO A 323 6.82 -22.30 15.67
N GLY A 324 5.52 -22.51 15.50
CA GLY A 324 4.50 -21.96 16.40
C GLY A 324 3.94 -20.57 16.05
N ILE A 325 4.46 -19.89 15.02
CA ILE A 325 3.69 -18.83 14.33
C ILE A 325 2.39 -19.44 13.79
N TYR A 326 2.44 -20.73 13.41
CA TYR A 326 1.31 -21.52 12.93
C TYR A 326 0.38 -22.08 14.02
N SER A 327 0.80 -22.07 15.29
CA SER A 327 0.06 -22.70 16.40
C SER A 327 -0.62 -21.71 17.35
N GLN A 328 -0.39 -20.40 17.20
CA GLN A 328 -1.04 -19.40 18.05
C GLN A 328 -2.57 -19.36 17.89
N MET A 329 -3.13 -19.88 16.79
CA MET A 329 -4.58 -19.88 16.57
C MET A 329 -5.35 -20.95 17.35
N GLU A 330 -4.75 -22.10 17.65
CA GLU A 330 -5.39 -23.10 18.53
C GLU A 330 -5.54 -22.52 19.94
N TYR A 331 -4.56 -21.75 20.44
CA TYR A 331 -4.65 -21.16 21.78
C TYR A 331 -5.72 -20.06 21.90
N PHE A 332 -5.89 -19.20 20.90
CA PHE A 332 -6.93 -18.15 20.95
C PHE A 332 -8.35 -18.70 20.81
N LEU A 333 -8.58 -19.67 19.91
CA LEU A 333 -9.89 -20.31 19.75
C LEU A 333 -10.25 -21.24 20.91
N LEU A 334 -9.27 -21.96 21.48
CA LEU A 334 -9.47 -22.79 22.67
C LEU A 334 -9.63 -21.95 23.95
N ALA A 335 -8.98 -20.78 24.03
CA ALA A 335 -9.17 -19.87 25.15
C ALA A 335 -10.60 -19.28 25.16
N ASP A 336 -11.12 -18.85 24.01
CA ASP A 336 -12.48 -18.30 23.90
C ASP A 336 -13.55 -19.35 24.21
N THR A 337 -13.41 -20.57 23.68
CA THR A 337 -14.34 -21.67 23.97
C THR A 337 -14.26 -22.15 25.43
N ARG A 338 -13.08 -22.19 26.05
CA ARG A 338 -12.94 -22.49 27.49
C ARG A 338 -13.48 -21.38 28.39
N GLN A 339 -13.42 -20.12 27.95
CA GLN A 339 -13.98 -18.98 28.68
C GLN A 339 -15.52 -19.01 28.61
N LEU A 340 -16.08 -19.24 27.42
CA LEU A 340 -17.52 -19.40 27.19
C LEU A 340 -18.11 -20.59 27.97
N CYS A 341 -17.46 -21.77 27.94
CA CYS A 341 -17.92 -22.93 28.72
C CYS A 341 -17.81 -22.72 30.24
N LYS A 342 -16.82 -21.94 30.72
CA LYS A 342 -16.69 -21.62 32.15
C LYS A 342 -17.73 -20.61 32.64
N GLU A 343 -18.23 -19.75 31.76
CA GLU A 343 -19.30 -18.80 32.09
C GLU A 343 -20.67 -19.49 32.08
N GLU A 344 -20.92 -20.44 31.16
CA GLU A 344 -22.17 -21.23 31.16
C GLU A 344 -22.27 -22.17 32.37
N LEU A 345 -21.17 -22.82 32.79
CA LEU A 345 -21.16 -23.70 33.98
C LEU A 345 -21.29 -22.96 35.31
N LYS A 346 -21.09 -21.64 35.35
CA LYS A 346 -21.34 -20.80 36.53
C LYS A 346 -22.76 -20.23 36.58
N SER A 347 -23.55 -20.46 35.53
CA SER A 347 -24.93 -19.97 35.39
C SER A 347 -25.99 -21.04 35.64
N PHE A 348 -25.58 -22.26 35.99
CA PHE A 348 -26.44 -23.35 36.46
C PHE A 348 -26.38 -23.53 37.97
#